data_AF-A0A2H6LKD7-F1
#
_entry.id   AF-A0A2H6LKD7-F1
#
_cell.length_a   1.000
_cell.length_b   1.000
_cell.length_c   1.000
_cell.angle_alpha   90.00
_cell.angle_beta   90.00
_cell.angle_gamma   90.00
#
_symmetry.space_group_name_H-M   'P 1'
#
loop_
_entity.id
_entity.type
_entity.pdbx_description
1 polymer ?
#
loop_
_entity_poly.entity_id
_entity_poly.type
_entity_poly.pdbx_seq_one_letter_code
_entity_poly.pdbx_strand_id
1 'polypeptide(L)'
;MWEQFIARCNSKGTTATATLTRFIELYLDGSLDDLDAIAGNENKRLDSLEQKTEEITAQMKQFAEAIIKIQNYLNNQPKRQKKSYNNNSYYQGQTPRIQPLTEEGLASRLGVSVETIREQRINLPPPLFVGWCKGKDRAGLGWEFNQDTGLYHPAS
;
A
#
# COMPACT_ATOMS: atom_id res chain seq x y z
N MET A 1 5.36 -31.10 -28.46
CA MET A 1 5.11 -31.62 -27.11
C MET A 1 6.25 -32.53 -26.63
N TRP A 2 6.60 -33.59 -27.38
CA TRP A 2 7.74 -34.47 -27.05
C TRP A 2 9.10 -33.77 -27.01
N GLU A 3 9.43 -32.94 -28.01
CA GLU A 3 10.67 -32.17 -28.03
C GLU A 3 10.81 -31.18 -26.87
N GLN A 4 9.70 -30.56 -26.46
CA GLN A 4 9.66 -29.65 -25.31
C GLN A 4 9.88 -30.41 -24.00
N PHE A 5 9.38 -31.64 -23.91
CA PHE A 5 9.61 -32.51 -22.76
C PHE A 5 11.09 -32.92 -22.67
N ILE A 6 11.73 -33.32 -23.78
CA ILE A 6 13.16 -33.64 -23.81
C ILE A 6 13.99 -32.40 -23.43
N ALA A 7 13.69 -31.24 -24.01
CA ALA A 7 14.39 -30.00 -23.71
C ALA A 7 14.28 -29.63 -22.21
N ARG A 8 13.12 -29.86 -21.59
CA ARG A 8 12.88 -29.63 -20.16
C ARG A 8 13.57 -30.65 -19.26
N CYS A 9 13.75 -31.89 -19.70
CA CYS A 9 14.56 -32.86 -18.98
C CYS A 9 16.03 -32.43 -19.00
N ASN A 10 16.55 -32.09 -20.18
CA ASN A 10 17.92 -31.68 -20.35
C ASN A 10 18.25 -30.40 -19.55
N SER A 11 17.34 -29.42 -19.50
CA SER A 11 17.53 -28.19 -18.70
C SER A 11 17.57 -28.45 -17.19
N LYS A 12 16.96 -29.55 -16.73
CA LYS A 12 17.02 -30.02 -15.35
C LYS A 12 18.17 -30.98 -15.08
N GLY A 13 19.05 -31.21 -16.07
CA GLY A 13 20.18 -32.13 -15.96
C GLY A 13 19.78 -33.60 -15.93
N THR A 14 18.59 -33.95 -16.43
CA THR A 14 18.10 -35.34 -16.50
C THR A 14 17.80 -35.73 -17.95
N THR A 15 17.68 -37.03 -18.21
CA THR A 15 17.20 -37.54 -19.51
C THR A 15 15.71 -37.84 -19.46
N ALA A 16 15.05 -37.82 -20.61
CA ALA A 16 13.64 -38.19 -20.73
C ALA A 16 13.39 -39.61 -20.21
N THR A 17 14.30 -40.55 -20.49
CA THR A 17 14.25 -41.93 -20.00
C THR A 17 14.38 -42.01 -18.49
N ALA A 18 15.37 -41.36 -17.87
CA ALA A 18 15.52 -41.36 -16.41
C ALA A 18 14.30 -40.74 -15.70
N THR A 19 13.73 -39.68 -16.30
CA THR A 19 12.54 -39.01 -15.77
C THR A 19 11.30 -39.91 -15.84
N LEU A 20 11.12 -40.63 -16.94
CA LEU A 20 10.03 -41.60 -17.11
C LEU A 20 10.20 -42.83 -16.20
N THR A 21 11.42 -43.36 -16.06
CA THR A 21 11.71 -44.47 -15.14
C THR A 21 11.36 -44.11 -13.71
N ARG A 22 11.78 -42.93 -13.25
CA ARG A 22 11.44 -42.43 -11.92
C ARG A 22 9.93 -42.28 -11.72
N PHE A 23 9.21 -41.83 -12.76
CA PHE A 23 7.75 -41.71 -12.69
C PHE A 23 7.06 -43.08 -12.57
N ILE A 24 7.54 -44.08 -13.31
CA ILE A 24 7.04 -45.46 -13.24
C ILE A 24 7.33 -46.07 -11.86
N GLU A 25 8.53 -45.86 -11.32
CA GLU A 25 8.88 -46.31 -9.96
C GLU A 25 7.95 -45.70 -8.91
N LEU A 26 7.69 -44.38 -8.98
CA LEU A 26 6.76 -43.70 -8.07
C LEU A 26 5.31 -44.21 -8.21
N TYR A 27 4.90 -44.60 -9.41
CA TYR A 27 3.56 -45.15 -9.66
C TYR A 27 3.43 -46.56 -9.06
N LEU A 28 4.46 -47.39 -9.20
CA LEU A 28 4.48 -48.76 -8.66
C LEU A 28 4.64 -48.79 -7.13
N ASP A 29 5.28 -47.79 -6.54
CA ASP A 29 5.48 -47.65 -5.09
C ASP A 29 4.26 -47.05 -4.36
N GLY A 30 3.18 -46.69 -5.08
CA GLY A 30 1.97 -46.11 -4.49
C GLY A 30 2.13 -44.67 -3.96
N SER A 31 3.33 -44.09 -4.02
CA SER A 31 3.62 -42.72 -3.58
C SER A 31 2.93 -41.64 -4.43
N LEU A 32 2.33 -42.01 -5.57
CA LEU A 32 1.62 -41.09 -6.47
C LEU A 32 0.23 -40.69 -5.94
N ASP A 33 -0.38 -41.51 -5.08
CA ASP A 33 -1.66 -41.20 -4.42
C ASP A 33 -1.52 -40.02 -3.43
N ASP A 34 -0.34 -39.84 -2.83
CA ASP A 34 -0.02 -38.74 -1.92
C ASP A 34 0.18 -37.40 -2.66
N LEU A 35 0.55 -37.45 -3.95
CA LEU A 35 0.85 -36.25 -4.74
C LEU A 35 -0.42 -35.45 -5.08
N ASP A 36 -1.53 -36.15 -5.35
CA ASP A 36 -2.82 -35.54 -5.63
C ASP A 36 -3.44 -34.92 -4.37
N ALA A 37 -3.18 -35.51 -3.20
CA ALA A 37 -3.54 -34.96 -1.91
C ALA A 37 -2.78 -33.65 -1.58
N ILE A 38 -1.49 -33.58 -1.94
CA ILE A 38 -0.66 -32.37 -1.78
C ILE A 38 -1.13 -31.26 -2.73
N ALA A 39 -1.35 -31.57 -4.01
CA ALA A 39 -1.85 -30.60 -4.99
C ALA A 39 -3.25 -30.07 -4.62
N GLY A 40 -4.14 -30.94 -4.13
CA GLY A 40 -5.47 -30.55 -3.65
C GLY A 40 -5.44 -29.66 -2.39
N ASN A 41 -4.46 -29.86 -1.51
CA ASN A 41 -4.24 -29.02 -0.33
C ASN A 41 -3.71 -27.63 -0.71
N GLU A 42 -2.74 -27.56 -1.63
CA GLU A 42 -2.19 -26.28 -2.09
C GLU A 42 -3.26 -25.39 -2.74
N ASN A 43 -4.12 -25.95 -3.58
CA ASN A 43 -5.23 -25.20 -4.20
C ASN A 43 -6.21 -24.65 -3.14
N LYS A 44 -6.60 -25.45 -2.14
CA LYS A 44 -7.46 -24.98 -1.04
C LYS A 44 -6.84 -23.84 -0.24
N ARG A 45 -5.52 -23.89 -0.03
CA ARG A 45 -4.79 -22.82 0.66
C ARG A 45 -4.73 -21.55 -0.18
N LEU A 46 -4.57 -21.68 -1.50
CA LEU A 46 -4.60 -20.56 -2.43
C LEU A 46 -5.99 -19.90 -2.48
N ASP A 47 -7.05 -20.69 -2.62
CA ASP A 47 -8.44 -20.18 -2.60
C ASP A 47 -8.74 -19.45 -1.28
N SER A 48 -8.29 -20.02 -0.15
CA SER A 48 -8.46 -19.39 1.17
C SER A 48 -7.68 -18.08 1.30
N LEU A 49 -6.49 -18.01 0.72
CA LEU A 49 -5.68 -16.78 0.70
C LEU A 49 -6.35 -15.71 -0.17
N GLU A 50 -6.81 -16.07 -1.37
CA GLU A 50 -7.52 -15.18 -2.28
C GLU A 50 -8.76 -14.59 -1.59
N GLN A 51 -9.61 -15.44 -0.99
CA GLN A 51 -10.79 -15.01 -0.26
C GLN A 51 -10.45 -14.04 0.90
N LYS A 52 -9.39 -14.32 1.67
CA LYS A 52 -8.94 -13.42 2.74
C LYS A 52 -8.45 -12.08 2.20
N THR A 53 -7.77 -12.08 1.06
CA THR A 53 -7.29 -10.83 0.44
C THR A 53 -8.44 -9.98 -0.08
N GLU A 54 -9.48 -10.58 -0.65
CA GLU A 54 -10.71 -9.89 -1.04
C GLU A 54 -11.43 -9.29 0.17
N GLU A 55 -11.54 -10.05 1.26
CA GLU A 55 -12.18 -9.60 2.50
C GLU A 55 -11.43 -8.40 3.11
N ILE A 56 -10.11 -8.47 3.21
CA ILE A 56 -9.27 -7.36 3.69
C ILE A 56 -9.45 -6.13 2.78
N THR A 57 -9.50 -6.33 1.46
CA THR A 57 -9.71 -5.23 0.51
C THR A 57 -11.06 -4.56 0.70
N ALA A 58 -12.12 -5.35 0.91
CA ALA A 58 -13.46 -4.85 1.17
C ALA A 58 -13.52 -4.06 2.50
N GLN A 59 -12.91 -4.59 3.56
CA GLN A 59 -12.81 -3.90 4.85
C GLN A 59 -12.03 -2.58 4.72
N MET A 60 -10.91 -2.58 3.99
CA MET A 60 -10.11 -1.37 3.75
C MET A 60 -10.92 -0.27 3.05
N LYS A 61 -11.74 -0.65 2.06
CA LYS A 61 -12.65 0.27 1.38
C LYS A 61 -13.69 0.86 2.33
N GLN A 62 -14.28 0.04 3.19
CA GLN A 62 -15.23 0.50 4.22
C GLN A 62 -14.57 1.48 5.20
N PHE A 63 -13.34 1.20 5.65
CA PHE A 63 -12.59 2.11 6.51
C PHE A 63 -12.29 3.44 5.80
N ALA A 64 -11.86 3.41 4.54
CA ALA A 64 -11.61 4.62 3.76
C ALA A 64 -12.87 5.49 3.62
N GLU A 65 -14.02 4.89 3.31
CA GLU A 65 -15.31 5.58 3.23
C GLU A 65 -15.73 6.18 4.58
N ALA A 66 -15.54 5.44 5.68
CA ALA A 66 -15.82 5.93 7.02
C ALA A 66 -14.95 7.13 7.40
N ILE A 67 -13.66 7.10 7.04
CA ILE A 67 -12.74 8.22 7.29
C ILE A 67 -13.16 9.46 6.50
N ILE A 68 -13.52 9.31 5.22
CA ILE A 68 -14.02 10.42 4.39
C ILE A 68 -15.28 11.03 5.04
N LYS A 69 -16.21 10.20 5.52
CA LYS A 69 -17.41 10.68 6.22
C LYS A 69 -17.07 11.45 7.50
N ILE A 70 -16.12 10.97 8.30
CA ILE A 70 -15.66 11.66 9.51
C ILE A 70 -15.01 13.00 9.17
N GLN A 71 -14.14 13.05 8.17
CA GLN A 71 -13.50 14.30 7.73
C GLN A 71 -14.55 15.31 7.24
N ASN A 72 -15.51 14.87 6.44
CA ASN A 72 -16.62 15.71 5.97
C ASN A 72 -17.46 16.24 7.14
N TYR A 73 -17.76 15.40 8.13
CA TYR A 73 -18.47 15.82 9.33
C TYR A 73 -17.69 16.89 10.12
N LEU A 74 -16.38 16.70 10.32
CA LEU A 74 -15.53 17.65 11.02
C LEU A 74 -15.37 18.98 10.25
N ASN A 75 -15.25 18.92 8.92
CA ASN A 75 -15.14 20.12 8.08
C ASN A 75 -16.45 20.91 7.98
N ASN A 76 -17.59 20.22 8.01
CA ASN A 76 -18.92 20.84 7.94
C ASN A 76 -19.50 21.18 9.31
N GLN A 77 -18.80 20.89 10.42
CA GLN A 77 -19.23 21.39 11.72
C GLN A 77 -19.19 22.93 11.69
N PRO A 78 -20.29 23.61 12.04
CA PRO A 78 -20.27 25.05 12.18
C PRO A 78 -19.23 25.37 13.24
N LYS A 79 -18.10 25.96 12.82
CA LYS A 79 -17.10 26.50 13.72
C LYS A 79 -17.87 27.33 14.73
N ARG A 80 -17.91 26.89 16.00
CA ARG A 80 -18.45 27.69 17.10
C ARG A 80 -17.69 29.01 17.02
N GLN A 81 -18.32 30.02 16.41
CA GLN A 81 -17.82 31.37 16.39
C GLN A 81 -17.82 31.77 17.86
N LYS A 82 -16.66 31.66 18.51
CA LYS A 82 -16.43 32.40 19.74
C LYS A 82 -16.70 33.84 19.34
N LYS A 83 -17.85 34.38 19.78
CA LYS A 83 -18.10 35.83 19.78
C LYS A 83 -16.99 36.44 20.63
N SER A 84 -15.85 36.75 20.03
CA SER A 84 -14.93 37.73 20.58
C SER A 84 -15.49 39.08 20.15
N TYR A 85 -16.11 39.78 21.08
CA TYR A 85 -16.24 41.21 20.93
C TYR A 85 -14.82 41.77 20.73
N ASN A 86 -14.65 42.53 19.65
CA ASN A 86 -13.47 43.31 19.30
C ASN A 86 -12.26 42.53 18.72
N ASN A 87 -11.99 42.73 17.43
CA ASN A 87 -10.75 43.36 16.98
C ASN A 87 -10.77 43.59 15.46
N ASN A 88 -10.56 44.85 15.07
CA ASN A 88 -10.18 45.25 13.73
C ASN A 88 -8.99 44.42 13.25
N SER A 89 -9.09 43.77 12.09
CA SER A 89 -7.91 43.22 11.41
C SER A 89 -7.90 43.67 9.95
N TYR A 90 -7.23 44.79 9.73
CA TYR A 90 -6.77 45.26 8.40
C TYR A 90 -5.56 44.46 7.89
N TYR A 91 -5.23 43.32 8.51
CA TYR A 91 -4.13 42.45 8.10
C TYR A 91 -4.68 41.06 7.80
N GLN A 92 -5.17 40.87 6.57
CA GLN A 92 -5.09 39.54 5.95
C GLN A 92 -3.60 39.26 5.75
N GLY A 93 -2.95 38.72 6.79
CA GLY A 93 -1.58 38.26 6.71
C GLY A 93 -1.50 37.24 5.60
N GLN A 94 -0.81 37.61 4.52
CA GLN A 94 -0.36 36.68 3.50
C GLN A 94 0.47 35.63 4.24
N THR A 95 -0.07 34.43 4.44
CA THR A 95 0.72 33.31 4.91
C THR A 95 1.86 33.14 3.92
N PRO A 96 3.14 33.21 4.34
CA PRO A 96 4.26 33.06 3.43
C PRO A 96 4.06 31.80 2.61
N ARG A 97 4.09 31.93 1.28
CA ARG A 97 3.88 30.82 0.35
C ARG A 97 4.99 29.82 0.57
N ILE A 98 4.73 28.78 1.35
CA ILE A 98 5.74 27.79 1.71
C ILE A 98 6.16 27.10 0.42
N GLN A 99 7.47 27.10 0.18
CA GLN A 99 8.00 26.50 -1.04
C GLN A 99 7.80 24.98 -1.01
N PRO A 100 7.59 24.35 -2.17
CA PRO A 100 7.55 22.90 -2.25
C PRO A 100 8.86 22.31 -1.74
N LEU A 101 8.79 21.22 -0.99
CA LEU A 101 9.95 20.57 -0.39
C LEU A 101 10.36 19.34 -1.17
N THR A 102 11.66 19.05 -1.17
CA THR A 102 12.15 17.72 -1.55
C THR A 102 11.79 16.71 -0.46
N GLU A 103 11.97 15.43 -0.76
CA GLU A 103 11.70 14.36 0.19
C GLU A 103 12.55 14.49 1.47
N GLU A 104 13.83 14.85 1.32
CA GLU A 104 14.77 15.09 2.42
C GLU A 104 14.36 16.30 3.25
N GLY A 105 13.93 17.38 2.57
CA GLY A 105 13.44 18.60 3.22
C GLY A 105 12.19 18.33 4.05
N LEU A 106 11.25 17.53 3.51
CA LEU A 106 10.06 17.13 4.24
C LEU A 106 10.39 16.21 5.43
N ALA A 107 11.29 15.23 5.24
CA ALA A 107 11.73 14.33 6.31
C ALA A 107 12.34 15.10 7.48
N SER A 108 13.26 16.04 7.20
CA SER A 108 13.84 16.92 8.20
C SER A 108 12.79 17.78 8.92
N ARG A 109 11.78 18.27 8.19
CA ARG A 109 10.72 19.11 8.76
C ARG A 109 9.77 18.32 9.68
N LEU A 110 9.41 17.10 9.28
CA LEU A 110 8.54 16.21 10.06
C LEU A 110 9.29 15.47 11.17
N GLY A 111 10.63 15.54 11.19
CA GLY A 111 11.47 14.85 12.18
C GLY A 111 11.45 13.34 12.02
N VAL A 112 11.38 12.85 10.78
CA VAL A 112 11.34 11.41 10.43
C VAL A 112 12.45 11.10 9.41
N SER A 113 12.70 9.82 9.15
CA SER A 113 13.63 9.43 8.09
C SER A 113 12.98 9.54 6.70
N VAL A 114 13.81 9.63 5.66
CA VAL A 114 13.36 9.68 4.25
C VAL A 114 12.61 8.40 3.88
N GLU A 115 13.08 7.25 4.39
CA GLU A 115 12.45 5.94 4.18
C GLU A 115 11.02 5.92 4.74
N THR A 116 10.80 6.48 5.93
CA THR A 116 9.46 6.58 6.52
C THR A 116 8.52 7.38 5.62
N ILE A 117 9.00 8.46 4.98
CA ILE A 117 8.16 9.23 4.05
C ILE A 117 7.78 8.40 2.83
N ARG A 118 8.73 7.68 2.23
CA ARG A 118 8.49 6.73 1.12
C ARG A 118 7.45 5.68 1.48
N GLU A 119 7.66 5.01 2.62
CA GLU A 119 6.77 3.96 3.10
C GLU A 119 5.35 4.49 3.31
N GLN A 120 5.21 5.63 4.00
CA GLN A 120 3.89 6.20 4.24
C GLN A 120 3.22 6.70 2.97
N ARG A 121 3.98 7.25 2.00
CA ARG A 121 3.45 7.66 0.70
C ARG A 121 2.95 6.47 -0.13
N ILE A 122 3.59 5.31 -0.02
CA ILE A 122 3.18 4.09 -0.74
C ILE A 122 2.00 3.42 -0.04
N ASN A 123 2.01 3.37 1.29
CA ASN A 123 1.05 2.60 2.08
C ASN A 123 -0.24 3.38 2.39
N LEU A 124 -0.24 4.71 2.33
CA LEU A 124 -1.41 5.54 2.59
C LEU A 124 -1.98 6.13 1.29
N PRO A 125 -3.32 6.12 1.12
CA PRO A 125 -4.00 6.96 0.15
C PRO A 125 -3.60 8.45 0.31
N PRO A 126 -3.56 9.25 -0.78
CA PRO A 126 -3.05 10.63 -0.72
C PRO A 126 -3.68 11.51 0.38
N PRO A 127 -5.01 11.51 0.62
CA PRO A 127 -5.60 12.31 1.70
C PRO A 127 -5.15 11.88 3.10
N LEU A 128 -4.87 10.58 3.31
CA LEU A 128 -4.40 10.06 4.58
C LEU A 128 -2.92 10.39 4.80
N PHE A 129 -2.12 10.37 3.74
CA PHE A 129 -0.73 10.84 3.80
C PHE A 129 -0.66 12.32 4.19
N VAL A 130 -1.50 13.17 3.59
CA VAL A 130 -1.59 14.59 3.93
C VAL A 130 -1.96 14.78 5.42
N GLY A 131 -2.95 14.05 5.91
CA GLY A 131 -3.35 14.08 7.32
C GLY A 131 -2.26 13.59 8.28
N TRP A 132 -1.53 12.53 7.90
CA TRP A 132 -0.38 12.04 8.66
C TRP A 132 0.73 13.09 8.75
N CYS A 133 1.07 13.74 7.63
CA CYS A 133 2.02 14.85 7.60
C CYS A 133 1.57 15.99 8.54
N LYS A 134 0.27 16.33 8.50
CA LYS A 134 -0.33 17.38 9.34
C LYS A 134 -0.19 17.12 10.84
N GLY A 135 -0.29 15.86 11.26
CA GLY A 135 -0.11 15.46 12.66
C GLY A 135 1.35 15.48 13.15
N LYS A 136 2.32 15.43 12.22
CA LYS A 136 3.76 15.46 12.51
C LYS A 136 4.36 16.86 12.39
N ASP A 137 3.83 17.66 11.48
CA ASP A 137 4.31 19.02 11.22
C ASP A 137 4.03 19.93 12.41
N ARG A 138 5.06 20.59 12.95
CA ARG A 138 4.92 21.50 14.08
C ARG A 138 3.99 22.70 13.80
N ALA A 139 3.84 23.09 12.54
CA ALA A 139 2.92 24.15 12.12
C ALA A 139 1.53 23.62 11.74
N GLY A 140 1.29 22.30 11.85
CA GLY A 140 0.01 21.67 11.51
C GLY A 140 -0.32 21.74 10.03
N LEU A 141 0.69 21.66 9.16
CA LEU A 141 0.53 21.68 7.71
C LEU A 141 0.51 20.28 7.11
N GLY A 142 -0.47 20.03 6.24
CA GLY A 142 -0.47 18.85 5.39
C GLY A 142 0.52 19.02 4.24
N TRP A 143 1.07 17.90 3.76
CA TRP A 143 1.99 17.88 2.63
C TRP A 143 1.55 16.82 1.63
N GLU A 144 1.41 17.21 0.38
CA GLU A 144 0.96 16.35 -0.72
C GLU A 144 2.08 16.18 -1.74
N PHE A 145 2.29 14.95 -2.20
CA PHE A 145 3.28 14.66 -3.24
C PHE A 145 2.70 14.94 -4.63
N ASN A 146 3.34 15.83 -5.39
CA ASN A 146 2.98 16.08 -6.78
C ASN A 146 3.92 15.26 -7.69
N GLN A 147 3.34 14.32 -8.45
CA GLN A 147 4.10 13.40 -9.32
C GLN A 147 4.81 14.10 -10.47
N ASP A 148 4.24 15.18 -11.02
CA ASP A 148 4.81 15.91 -12.16
C ASP A 148 6.07 16.67 -11.77
N THR A 149 6.09 17.20 -10.55
CA THR A 149 7.22 17.99 -10.02
C THR A 149 8.20 17.16 -9.20
N GLY A 150 7.77 16.01 -8.67
CA GLY A 150 8.53 15.21 -7.72
C GLY A 150 8.72 15.89 -6.35
N LEU A 151 7.95 16.95 -6.06
CA LEU A 151 8.05 17.76 -4.85
C LEU A 151 6.80 17.65 -3.98
N TYR A 152 6.97 17.95 -2.70
CA TYR A 152 5.89 18.01 -1.72
C TYR A 152 5.37 19.43 -1.61
N HIS A 153 4.09 19.62 -1.92
CA HIS A 153 3.41 20.90 -1.84
C HIS A 153 2.59 21.00 -0.56
N PRO A 154 2.49 22.18 0.06
CA PRO A 154 1.64 22.37 1.22
C PRO A 154 0.16 22.19 0.85
N ALA A 155 -0.54 21.34 1.59
CA ALA A 155 -1.97 21.06 1.46
C ALA A 155 -2.71 21.50 2.74
N SER A 156 -3.87 22.14 2.58
CA SER A 156 -4.67 22.72 3.68
C SER A 156 -5.53 21.69 4.41
#